data_AF-A0A426YKX1-F1
#
_entry.id   AF-A0A426YKX1-F1
#
_cell.length_a   1.000
_cell.length_b   1.000
_cell.length_c   1.000
_cell.angle_alpha   90.00
_cell.angle_beta   90.00
_cell.angle_gamma   90.00
#
_symmetry.space_group_name_H-M   'P 1'
#
loop_
_entity.id
_entity.type
_entity.pdbx_description
1 polymer ?
#
loop_
_entity_poly.entity_id
_entity_poly.type
_entity_poly.pdbx_seq_one_letter_code
_entity_poly.pdbx_strand_id
1 'polypeptide(L)'
;MAELCKNIRELKSVLYGNSESEPVAEACAQLTQEFFRENTLRLLIVCLPKLNLEARKDATQVVANLQRQQVHSRLIASDYLEANKDLLDLLISGYEDMDIALHYGAMLRECIRHQSIARYLI
;
A
#
# COMPACT_ATOMS: atom_id res chain seq x y z
N MET A 1 -1.51 -5.63 18.36
CA MET A 1 -0.36 -5.19 17.52
C MET A 1 0.36 -6.38 16.88
N ALA A 2 0.66 -7.46 17.62
CA ALA A 2 1.20 -8.69 17.04
C ALA A 2 0.35 -9.26 15.88
N GLU A 3 -0.98 -9.28 16.04
CA GLU A 3 -1.89 -9.75 14.98
C GLU A 3 -1.81 -8.90 13.71
N LEU A 4 -1.73 -7.57 13.83
CA LEU A 4 -1.58 -6.69 12.67
C LEU A 4 -0.27 -6.98 11.92
N CYS A 5 0.85 -7.13 12.64
CA CYS A 5 2.12 -7.50 12.03
C CYS A 5 2.11 -8.90 11.38
N LYS A 6 1.32 -9.83 11.92
CA LYS A 6 1.11 -11.15 11.32
C LYS A 6 0.31 -11.03 10.02
N ASN A 7 -0.81 -10.31 10.06
CA ASN A 7 -1.66 -10.10 8.88
C ASN A 7 -0.90 -9.40 7.75
N ILE A 8 -0.11 -8.36 8.05
CA ILE A 8 0.72 -7.67 7.02
C ILE A 8 1.71 -8.65 6.37
N ARG A 9 2.31 -9.57 7.14
CA ARG A 9 3.20 -10.60 6.59
C ARG A 9 2.45 -11.61 5.72
N GLU A 10 1.25 -12.00 6.12
CA GLU A 10 0.39 -12.87 5.31
C GLU A 10 0.01 -12.18 3.99
N LEU A 11 -0.39 -10.90 4.02
CA LEU A 11 -0.63 -10.11 2.81
C LEU A 11 0.58 -10.09 1.88
N LYS A 12 1.78 -9.86 2.44
CA LYS A 12 3.03 -9.90 1.67
C LYS A 12 3.27 -11.28 1.05
N SER A 13 3.01 -12.37 1.79
CA SER A 13 3.18 -13.73 1.27
C SER A 13 2.24 -14.05 0.11
N VAL A 14 1.01 -13.50 0.11
CA VAL A 14 0.08 -13.63 -1.03
C VAL A 14 0.64 -12.92 -2.26
N LEU A 15 1.20 -11.73 -2.08
CA LEU A 15 1.63 -10.85 -3.17
C LEU A 15 3.01 -11.19 -3.77
N TYR A 16 3.88 -11.83 -2.98
CA TYR A 16 5.26 -12.14 -3.37
C TYR A 16 5.57 -13.64 -3.36
N GLY A 17 4.65 -14.48 -2.88
CA GLY A 17 4.92 -15.89 -2.62
C GLY A 17 5.75 -16.09 -1.35
N ASN A 18 6.17 -17.34 -1.15
CA ASN A 18 7.07 -17.76 -0.08
C ASN A 18 8.04 -18.84 -0.62
N SER A 19 8.74 -19.56 0.27
CA SER A 19 9.69 -20.61 -0.13
C SER A 19 9.03 -21.84 -0.78
N GLU A 20 7.72 -22.02 -0.60
CA GLU A 20 6.96 -23.19 -1.02
C GLU A 20 6.04 -22.90 -2.21
N SER A 21 5.60 -21.65 -2.39
CA SER A 21 4.65 -21.26 -3.43
C SER A 21 4.93 -19.89 -4.04
N GLU A 22 4.72 -19.81 -5.35
CA GLU A 22 4.68 -18.55 -6.10
C GLU A 22 3.35 -17.80 -5.90
N PRO A 23 3.32 -16.46 -6.08
CA PRO A 23 2.09 -15.69 -5.95
C PRO A 23 1.07 -16.11 -7.02
N VAL A 24 -0.13 -16.45 -6.57
CA VAL A 24 -1.25 -16.82 -7.46
C VAL A 24 -1.94 -15.55 -7.94
N ALA A 25 -2.04 -15.37 -9.26
CA ALA A 25 -2.58 -14.16 -9.88
C ALA A 25 -4.02 -13.84 -9.41
N GLU A 26 -4.88 -14.86 -9.31
CA GLU A 26 -6.26 -14.69 -8.83
C GLU A 26 -6.29 -14.20 -7.37
N ALA A 27 -5.48 -14.78 -6.49
CA ALA A 27 -5.40 -14.36 -5.09
C ALA A 27 -4.86 -12.93 -4.96
N CYS A 28 -3.87 -12.55 -5.77
CA CYS A 28 -3.37 -11.17 -5.84
C CYS A 28 -4.46 -10.20 -6.28
N ALA A 29 -5.25 -10.54 -7.31
CA ALA A 29 -6.32 -9.71 -7.81
C ALA A 29 -7.45 -9.55 -6.77
N GLN A 30 -7.88 -10.63 -6.12
CA GLN A 30 -8.89 -10.60 -5.06
C GLN A 30 -8.43 -9.76 -3.86
N LEU A 31 -7.18 -9.96 -3.42
CA LEU A 31 -6.63 -9.15 -2.34
C LEU A 31 -6.57 -7.66 -2.72
N THR A 32 -6.16 -7.34 -3.95
CA THR A 32 -6.13 -5.96 -4.44
C THR A 32 -7.51 -5.34 -4.40
N GLN A 33 -8.53 -6.08 -4.87
CA GLN A 33 -9.92 -5.62 -4.85
C GLN A 33 -10.41 -5.31 -3.43
N GLU A 34 -10.23 -6.24 -2.48
CA GLU A 34 -10.70 -6.04 -1.11
C GLU A 34 -9.90 -4.98 -0.35
N PHE A 35 -8.59 -4.86 -0.63
CA PHE A 35 -7.75 -3.85 0.01
C PHE A 35 -8.16 -2.41 -0.36
N PHE A 36 -8.55 -2.17 -1.62
CA PHE A 36 -9.00 -0.85 -2.09
C PHE A 36 -10.53 -0.65 -2.02
N ARG A 37 -11.28 -1.59 -1.45
CA ARG A 37 -12.75 -1.50 -1.38
C ARG A 37 -13.23 -0.43 -0.38
N GLU A 38 -12.55 -0.31 0.75
CA GLU A 38 -12.91 0.60 1.83
C GLU A 38 -11.68 1.36 2.37
N ASN A 39 -11.48 1.42 3.69
CA ASN A 39 -10.48 2.26 4.32
C ASN A 39 -9.17 1.54 4.66
N THR A 40 -8.91 0.36 4.11
CA THR A 40 -7.76 -0.47 4.50
C THR A 40 -6.42 0.26 4.27
N LEU A 41 -6.24 0.89 3.10
CA LEU A 41 -5.03 1.69 2.84
C LEU A 41 -4.87 2.82 3.85
N ARG A 42 -5.94 3.60 4.07
CA ARG A 42 -5.97 4.71 5.03
C ARG A 42 -5.56 4.24 6.43
N LEU A 43 -6.18 3.18 6.92
CA LEU A 43 -5.91 2.61 8.23
C LEU A 43 -4.46 2.13 8.34
N LEU A 44 -3.93 1.50 7.29
CA LEU A 44 -2.54 1.05 7.26
C LEU A 44 -1.56 2.24 7.32
N ILE A 45 -1.80 3.31 6.56
CA ILE A 45 -0.98 4.53 6.62
C ILE A 45 -1.01 5.12 8.02
N VAL A 46 -2.20 5.35 8.59
CA VAL A 46 -2.36 5.92 9.95
C VAL A 46 -1.71 5.05 11.04
N CYS A 47 -1.71 3.73 10.86
CA CYS A 47 -1.12 2.81 11.82
C CYS A 47 0.39 2.59 11.64
N LEU A 48 0.96 2.97 10.50
CA LEU A 48 2.36 2.71 10.16
C LEU A 48 3.36 3.18 11.24
N PRO A 49 3.22 4.38 11.83
CA PRO A 49 4.12 4.83 12.90
C PRO A 49 4.08 3.95 14.15
N LYS A 50 2.97 3.24 14.39
CA LYS A 50 2.80 2.35 15.54
C LYS A 50 3.42 0.96 15.33
N LEU A 51 3.84 0.65 14.11
CA LEU A 51 4.46 -0.63 13.77
C LEU A 51 5.96 -0.61 14.05
N ASN A 52 6.54 -1.79 14.29
CA ASN A 52 7.98 -1.95 14.33
C ASN A 52 8.60 -1.87 12.92
N LEU A 53 9.92 -1.71 12.85
CA LEU A 53 10.64 -1.49 11.59
C LEU A 53 10.34 -2.55 10.51
N GLU A 54 10.34 -3.83 10.89
CA GLU A 54 10.08 -4.92 9.93
C GLU A 54 8.65 -4.86 9.39
N ALA A 55 7.65 -4.64 10.25
CA ALA A 55 6.26 -4.50 9.80
C ALA A 55 6.05 -3.23 8.95
N ARG A 56 6.79 -2.14 9.19
CA ARG A 56 6.77 -0.94 8.31
C ARG A 56 7.32 -1.27 6.92
N LYS A 57 8.42 -2.02 6.83
CA LYS A 57 8.97 -2.49 5.55
C LYS A 57 7.98 -3.39 4.80
N ASP A 58 7.40 -4.36 5.49
CA ASP A 58 6.42 -5.27 4.89
C ASP A 58 5.19 -4.50 4.40
N ALA A 59 4.64 -3.59 5.21
CA ALA A 59 3.50 -2.75 4.82
C ALA A 59 3.82 -1.88 3.59
N THR A 60 5.03 -1.32 3.53
CA THR A 60 5.48 -0.52 2.37
C THR A 60 5.52 -1.37 1.10
N GLN A 61 6.05 -2.59 1.18
CA GLN A 61 6.11 -3.51 0.04
C GLN A 61 4.71 -3.97 -0.40
N VAL A 62 3.84 -4.30 0.55
CA VAL A 62 2.44 -4.64 0.28
C VAL A 62 1.75 -3.51 -0.48
N VAL A 63 1.80 -2.28 0.04
CA VAL A 63 1.19 -1.11 -0.62
C VAL A 63 1.78 -0.88 -2.01
N ALA A 64 3.11 -0.96 -2.16
CA ALA A 64 3.76 -0.76 -3.44
C ALA A 64 3.36 -1.82 -4.49
N ASN A 65 3.20 -3.08 -4.09
CA ASN A 65 2.74 -4.15 -4.97
C ASN A 65 1.28 -3.92 -5.39
N LEU A 66 0.40 -3.72 -4.41
CA LEU A 66 -1.04 -3.56 -4.64
C LEU A 66 -1.35 -2.39 -5.58
N GLN A 67 -0.62 -1.28 -5.50
CA GLN A 67 -0.80 -0.14 -6.42
C GLN A 67 -0.49 -0.48 -7.89
N ARG A 68 0.32 -1.51 -8.15
CA ARG A 68 0.71 -1.94 -9.50
C ARG A 68 -0.15 -3.08 -10.04
N GLN A 69 -0.95 -3.73 -9.19
CA GLN A 69 -1.79 -4.85 -9.57
C GLN A 69 -2.93 -4.41 -10.50
N GLN A 70 -3.15 -5.19 -11.56
CA GLN A 70 -4.30 -5.00 -12.44
C GLN A 70 -5.40 -5.98 -12.06
N VAL A 71 -6.60 -5.45 -11.83
CA VAL A 71 -7.81 -6.23 -11.57
C VAL A 71 -8.74 -6.03 -12.76
N HIS A 72 -9.07 -7.12 -13.48
CA HIS A 72 -9.81 -7.06 -14.75
C HIS A 72 -9.17 -6.07 -15.76
N SER A 73 -7.85 -6.10 -15.88
CA SER A 73 -7.04 -5.22 -16.74
C SER A 73 -7.14 -3.71 -16.39
N ARG A 74 -7.51 -3.37 -15.16
CA ARG A 74 -7.59 -1.98 -14.66
C ARG A 74 -6.76 -1.79 -13.39
N LEU A 75 -6.13 -0.62 -13.26
CA LEU A 75 -5.41 -0.21 -12.06
C LEU A 75 -6.39 0.46 -11.07
N ILE A 76 -7.13 -0.36 -10.32
CA ILE A 76 -8.17 0.14 -9.39
C ILE A 76 -7.60 1.01 -8.26
N ALA A 77 -6.30 0.90 -7.96
CA ALA A 77 -5.60 1.77 -7.03
C ALA A 77 -5.64 3.25 -7.46
N SER A 78 -5.59 3.52 -8.77
CA SER A 78 -5.70 4.88 -9.32
C SER A 78 -7.04 5.51 -8.97
N ASP A 79 -8.13 4.79 -9.23
CA ASP A 79 -9.50 5.24 -8.95
C ASP A 79 -9.70 5.48 -7.45
N TYR A 80 -9.17 4.58 -6.61
CA TYR A 80 -9.21 4.72 -5.16
C TYR A 80 -8.49 5.99 -4.68
N LEU A 81 -7.25 6.22 -5.15
CA LEU A 81 -6.46 7.39 -4.78
C LEU A 81 -7.10 8.69 -5.27
N GLU A 82 -7.72 8.69 -6.45
CA GLU A 82 -8.46 9.85 -6.95
C GLU A 82 -9.66 10.22 -6.07
N ALA A 83 -10.33 9.23 -5.49
CA ALA A 83 -11.43 9.44 -4.55
C ALA A 83 -10.96 9.82 -3.13
N ASN A 84 -9.69 9.55 -2.79
CA ASN A 84 -9.13 9.71 -1.45
C ASN A 84 -7.83 10.53 -1.45
N LYS A 85 -7.85 11.69 -2.14
CA LYS A 85 -6.64 12.51 -2.35
C LYS A 85 -6.00 13.01 -1.06
N ASP A 86 -6.77 13.15 0.01
CA ASP A 86 -6.28 13.52 1.34
C ASP A 86 -5.27 12.51 1.91
N LEU A 87 -5.24 11.28 1.40
CA LEU A 87 -4.19 10.30 1.73
C LEU A 87 -2.81 10.74 1.23
N LEU A 88 -2.74 11.52 0.14
CA LEU A 88 -1.49 12.06 -0.36
C LEU A 88 -0.94 13.12 0.59
N ASP A 89 -1.80 14.00 1.10
CA ASP A 89 -1.44 15.00 2.11
C ASP A 89 -0.96 14.32 3.42
N LEU A 90 -1.60 13.22 3.80
CA LEU A 90 -1.17 12.40 4.94
C LEU A 90 0.23 11.79 4.72
N LEU A 91 0.51 11.28 3.52
CA LEU A 91 1.83 10.75 3.18
C LEU A 91 2.90 11.85 3.14
N ILE A 92 2.55 13.05 2.66
CA ILE A 92 3.47 14.19 2.61
C ILE A 92 3.79 14.69 4.02
N SER A 93 2.79 14.85 4.89
CA SER A 93 3.01 15.33 6.26
C SER A 93 3.90 14.39 7.10
N GLY A 94 3.87 13.09 6.84
CA GLY A 94 4.78 12.16 7.54
C GLY A 94 6.26 12.27 7.16
N TYR A 95 6.64 13.15 6.22
CA TYR A 95 8.06 13.51 6.02
C TYR A 95 8.65 14.28 7.21
N GLU A 96 7.80 14.84 8.08
CA GLU A 96 8.23 15.51 9.31
C GLU A 96 8.77 14.51 10.36
N ASP A 97 8.37 13.25 10.29
CA ASP A 97 8.85 12.18 11.16
C ASP A 97 9.91 11.34 10.43
N MET A 98 11.18 11.50 10.83
CA MET A 98 12.31 10.82 10.21
C MET A 98 12.22 9.29 10.27
N ASP A 99 11.52 8.72 11.27
CA ASP A 99 11.41 7.28 11.45
C ASP A 99 10.44 6.63 10.45
N ILE A 100 9.54 7.41 9.85
CA ILE A 100 8.56 6.94 8.85
C ILE A 100 8.70 7.60 7.48
N ALA A 101 9.43 8.72 7.36
CA ALA A 101 9.57 9.49 6.12
C ALA A 101 10.01 8.62 4.92
N LEU A 102 10.93 7.68 5.12
CA LEU A 102 11.38 6.77 4.06
C LEU A 102 10.25 5.85 3.56
N HIS A 103 9.40 5.37 4.47
CA HIS A 103 8.29 4.49 4.14
C HIS A 103 7.16 5.25 3.45
N TYR A 104 6.77 6.41 3.98
CA TYR A 104 5.76 7.26 3.36
C TYR A 104 6.20 7.76 2.00
N GLY A 105 7.46 8.18 1.86
CA GLY A 105 8.00 8.58 0.57
C GLY A 105 8.05 7.44 -0.45
N ALA A 106 8.32 6.21 -0.01
CA ALA A 106 8.22 5.04 -0.88
C ALA A 106 6.79 4.79 -1.36
N MET A 107 5.80 4.85 -0.46
CA MET A 107 4.38 4.71 -0.84
C MET A 107 3.92 5.84 -1.77
N LEU A 108 4.29 7.09 -1.49
CA LEU A 108 3.93 8.25 -2.30
C LEU A 108 4.50 8.20 -3.71
N ARG A 109 5.75 7.73 -3.87
CA ARG A 109 6.36 7.55 -5.19
C ARG A 109 5.61 6.53 -6.04
N GLU A 110 5.00 5.51 -5.42
CA GLU A 110 4.14 4.57 -6.13
C GLU A 110 2.82 5.23 -6.52
N CYS A 111 2.24 6.07 -5.66
CA CYS A 111 1.03 6.83 -5.99
C CYS A 111 1.24 7.74 -7.21
N ILE A 112 2.40 8.41 -7.30
CA ILE A 112 2.76 9.32 -8.40
C ILE A 112 2.89 8.59 -9.75
N ARG A 113 3.00 7.25 -9.78
CA ARG A 113 2.99 6.50 -11.06
C ARG A 113 1.64 6.59 -11.77
N HIS A 114 0.56 6.86 -11.04
CA HIS A 114 -0.75 7.10 -11.62
C HIS A 114 -0.81 8.54 -12.15
N GLN A 115 -1.06 8.69 -13.45
CA GLN A 115 -1.00 9.99 -14.12
C GLN A 115 -1.94 11.03 -13.49
N SER A 116 -3.12 10.62 -13.02
CA SER A 116 -4.07 11.49 -12.35
C SER A 116 -3.56 12.00 -11.00
N ILE A 117 -2.82 11.17 -10.27
CA ILE A 117 -2.19 11.53 -9.01
C ILE A 117 -0.97 12.43 -9.24
N ALA A 118 -0.14 12.13 -10.24
CA ALA A 118 0.97 12.99 -10.62
C ALA A 118 0.49 14.41 -10.96
N ARG A 119 -0.60 14.53 -11.72
CA ARG A 119 -1.20 15.83 -12.09
C ARG A 119 -1.80 16.60 -10.90
N TYR A 120 -2.19 15.89 -9.85
CA TYR A 120 -2.71 16.54 -8.66
C TYR A 120 -1.60 17.18 -7.81
N LEU A 121 -0.40 16.59 -7.82
CA LEU A 121 0.72 17.01 -6.97
C LEU A 121 1.72 17.96 -7.66
N ILE A 122 1.73 18.02 -9.00
CA ILE A 122 2.67 18.80 -9.83
C ILE A 122 1.89 19.82 -10.65
#